data_AF-A0A1Y1SJJ9-F1
#
_entry.id   AF-A0A1Y1SJJ9-F1
#
_cell.length_a   1.000
_cell.length_b   1.000
_cell.length_c   1.000
_cell.angle_alpha   90.00
_cell.angle_beta   90.00
_cell.angle_gamma   90.00
#
_symmetry.space_group_name_H-M   'P 1'
#
loop_
_entity.id
_entity.type
_entity.pdbx_description
1 polymer ?
#
loop_
_entity_poly.entity_id
_entity_poly.type
_entity_poly.pdbx_seq_one_letter_code
_entity_poly.pdbx_strand_id
1 'polypeptide(L)'
;MAAKNSSPPDIDDAMEETLSLVNLRDLLTDTADSALQLSMDAAVFDHFPVLKTLNSIGQFGLDIRQALFAKRVFAFLFELSETSTKQRQAFVTKYTNDKGRKRLGETIISLLERAESIEKARRMGIITAAAIEGFLPTDKAVRLCAMVDRAYLEDLDKLPTFLRPKTTTSTEAESLKAVGFLTTQGYNTEGTRDYSTISQLRYLLSEYGKLYLKVTHGDRSKSR
;
A
#
# COMPACT_ATOMS: atom_id res chain seq x y z
N MET A 1 -45.80 -0.17 9.30
CA MET A 1 -44.64 0.10 8.43
C MET A 1 -43.39 -0.14 9.26
N ALA A 2 -42.71 -1.26 9.06
CA ALA A 2 -41.49 -1.58 9.78
C ALA A 2 -40.33 -0.79 9.15
N ALA A 3 -39.62 -0.01 9.97
CA ALA A 3 -38.38 0.64 9.57
C ALA A 3 -37.40 -0.44 9.11
N LYS A 4 -36.95 -0.32 7.87
CA LYS A 4 -35.88 -1.15 7.32
C LYS A 4 -34.62 -0.75 8.08
N ASN A 5 -34.26 -1.53 9.10
CA ASN A 5 -32.92 -1.51 9.70
C ASN A 5 -31.96 -1.95 8.59
N SER A 6 -31.50 -1.00 7.77
CA SER A 6 -30.35 -1.23 6.92
C SER A 6 -29.15 -1.29 7.85
N SER A 7 -28.60 -2.50 8.03
CA SER A 7 -27.24 -2.69 8.52
C SER A 7 -26.32 -1.68 7.85
N PRO A 8 -25.30 -1.14 8.57
CA PRO A 8 -24.33 -0.25 7.96
C PRO A 8 -23.80 -0.90 6.67
N PRO A 9 -23.62 -0.13 5.58
CA PRO A 9 -23.12 -0.67 4.33
C PRO A 9 -21.86 -1.51 4.58
N ASP A 10 -21.76 -2.66 3.90
CA ASP A 10 -20.60 -3.52 4.01
C ASP A 10 -19.36 -2.71 3.60
N ILE A 11 -18.35 -2.65 4.49
CA ILE A 11 -17.14 -1.86 4.26
C ILE A 11 -16.35 -2.36 3.04
N ASP A 12 -16.52 -3.65 2.71
CA ASP A 12 -15.98 -4.26 1.49
C ASP A 12 -16.58 -3.58 0.26
N ASP A 13 -17.92 -3.59 0.15
CA ASP A 13 -18.67 -3.00 -0.95
C ASP A 13 -18.39 -1.49 -1.08
N ALA A 14 -18.32 -0.78 0.06
CA ALA A 14 -18.07 0.65 0.08
C ALA A 14 -16.68 1.02 -0.47
N MET A 15 -15.66 0.21 -0.17
CA MET A 15 -14.32 0.39 -0.72
C MET A 15 -14.30 0.04 -2.22
N GLU A 16 -14.96 -1.03 -2.64
CA GLU A 16 -15.08 -1.41 -4.06
C GLU A 16 -15.80 -0.34 -4.90
N GLU A 17 -16.87 0.24 -4.36
CA GLU A 17 -17.60 1.36 -4.97
C GLU A 17 -16.71 2.59 -5.09
N THR A 18 -15.97 2.93 -4.02
CA THR A 18 -15.04 4.06 -4.00
C THR A 18 -13.95 3.91 -5.07
N LEU A 19 -13.36 2.71 -5.20
CA LEU A 19 -12.37 2.42 -6.23
C LEU A 19 -12.94 2.55 -7.65
N SER A 20 -14.24 2.29 -7.82
CA SER A 20 -14.91 2.28 -9.11
C SER A 20 -15.46 3.65 -9.55
N LEU A 21 -15.31 4.69 -8.72
CA LEU A 21 -15.77 6.05 -9.02
C LEU A 21 -15.19 6.56 -10.35
N VAL A 22 -16.07 7.08 -11.20
CA VAL A 22 -15.72 7.60 -12.53
C VAL A 22 -14.89 8.88 -12.43
N ASN A 23 -15.27 9.75 -11.49
CA ASN A 23 -14.69 11.06 -11.20
C ASN A 23 -13.73 11.03 -10.00
N LEU A 24 -13.12 9.86 -9.71
CA LEU A 24 -12.22 9.70 -8.56
C LEU A 24 -11.13 10.78 -8.52
N ARG A 25 -10.52 11.08 -9.68
CA ARG A 25 -9.49 12.11 -9.81
C ARG A 25 -10.03 13.49 -9.42
N ASP A 26 -11.13 13.92 -10.04
CA ASP A 26 -11.71 15.24 -9.82
C ASP A 26 -12.12 15.42 -8.35
N LEU A 27 -12.77 14.41 -7.75
CA LEU A 27 -13.13 14.43 -6.32
C LEU A 27 -11.90 14.56 -5.42
N LEU A 28 -10.82 13.83 -5.72
CA LEU A 28 -9.59 13.90 -4.94
C LEU A 28 -8.86 15.23 -5.12
N THR A 29 -8.86 15.83 -6.32
CA THR A 29 -8.24 17.13 -6.54
C THR A 29 -9.01 18.26 -5.86
N ASP A 30 -10.35 18.21 -5.89
CA ASP A 30 -11.21 19.22 -5.26
C ASP A 30 -11.12 19.17 -3.73
N THR A 31 -10.80 18.01 -3.16
CA THR A 31 -10.73 17.80 -1.71
C THR A 31 -9.30 17.71 -1.17
N ALA A 32 -8.27 17.78 -2.02
CA ALA A 32 -6.86 17.61 -1.61
C ALA A 32 -6.43 18.60 -0.53
N ASP A 33 -6.76 19.88 -0.71
CA ASP A 33 -6.38 20.94 0.22
C ASP A 33 -7.06 20.77 1.58
N SER A 34 -8.35 20.43 1.60
CA SER A 34 -9.09 20.16 2.84
C SER A 34 -8.68 18.85 3.51
N ALA A 35 -8.35 17.80 2.75
CA ALA A 35 -7.99 16.49 3.28
C ALA A 35 -6.62 16.49 3.99
N LEU A 36 -5.68 17.33 3.51
CA LEU A 36 -4.34 17.44 4.08
C LEU A 36 -4.31 18.27 5.37
N GLN A 37 -5.28 19.15 5.60
CA GLN A 37 -5.39 19.94 6.83
C GLN A 37 -5.68 19.05 8.06
N LEU A 38 -5.33 19.53 9.26
CA LEU A 38 -5.45 18.76 10.52
C LEU A 38 -6.89 18.34 10.85
N SER A 39 -7.90 18.93 10.20
CA SER A 39 -9.32 18.55 10.24
C SER A 39 -9.81 18.23 8.83
N MET A 40 -10.24 16.99 8.58
CA MET A 40 -10.99 16.68 7.34
C MET A 40 -12.43 17.17 7.48
N ASP A 41 -12.87 17.99 6.53
CA ASP A 41 -14.24 18.52 6.53
C ASP A 41 -15.26 17.40 6.31
N ALA A 42 -16.44 17.53 6.94
CA ALA A 42 -17.55 16.58 6.79
C ALA A 42 -17.92 16.34 5.32
N ALA A 43 -17.81 17.37 4.47
CA ALA A 43 -18.04 17.28 3.04
C ALA A 43 -17.14 16.24 2.35
N VAL A 44 -15.89 16.05 2.81
CA VAL A 44 -14.98 15.04 2.24
C VAL A 44 -15.51 13.63 2.47
N PHE A 45 -16.14 13.36 3.62
CA PHE A 45 -16.73 12.06 3.92
C PHE A 45 -17.92 11.73 3.02
N ASP A 46 -18.65 12.74 2.56
CA ASP A 46 -19.82 12.55 1.69
C ASP A 46 -19.45 12.19 0.24
N HIS A 47 -18.23 12.51 -0.20
CA HIS A 47 -17.76 12.23 -1.56
C HIS A 47 -17.30 10.79 -1.79
N PHE A 48 -16.87 10.08 -0.74
CA PHE A 48 -16.30 8.74 -0.85
C PHE A 48 -17.14 7.73 -0.05
N PRO A 49 -17.80 6.74 -0.69
CA PRO A 49 -18.64 5.76 -0.01
C PRO A 49 -17.96 5.06 1.18
N VAL A 50 -16.67 4.76 1.06
CA VAL A 50 -15.90 4.15 2.14
C VAL A 50 -15.74 5.06 3.35
N LEU A 51 -15.48 6.36 3.14
CA LEU A 51 -15.37 7.34 4.22
C LEU A 51 -16.73 7.57 4.86
N LYS A 52 -17.80 7.67 4.06
CA LYS A 52 -19.17 7.76 4.55
C LYS A 52 -19.54 6.58 5.45
N THR A 53 -19.17 5.37 5.04
CA THR A 53 -19.40 4.14 5.81
C THR A 53 -18.67 4.20 7.16
N LEU A 54 -17.41 4.64 7.17
CA LEU A 54 -16.64 4.82 8.41
C LEU A 54 -17.28 5.85 9.35
N ASN A 55 -17.73 6.99 8.81
CA ASN A 55 -18.42 8.02 9.60
C ASN A 55 -19.75 7.51 10.18
N SER A 56 -20.46 6.63 9.45
CA SER A 56 -21.74 6.06 9.92
C SER A 56 -21.60 5.07 11.08
N ILE A 57 -20.46 4.38 11.17
CA ILE A 57 -20.15 3.44 12.26
C ILE A 57 -19.74 4.21 13.52
N GLY A 58 -19.07 5.36 13.37
CA GLY A 58 -18.59 6.20 14.46
C GLY A 58 -19.61 7.22 14.97
N GLN A 59 -20.78 6.79 15.45
CA GLN A 59 -21.88 7.67 15.94
C GLN A 59 -21.53 8.71 17.05
N PHE A 60 -20.24 8.92 17.39
CA PHE A 60 -19.75 9.84 18.42
C PHE A 60 -18.54 10.66 17.94
N GLY A 61 -18.71 11.51 16.93
CA GLY A 61 -17.69 12.47 16.49
C GLY A 61 -16.42 11.84 15.90
N LEU A 62 -15.74 12.59 15.04
CA LEU A 62 -14.45 12.16 14.50
C LEU A 62 -13.39 12.23 15.61
N ASP A 63 -13.06 11.07 16.19
CA ASP A 63 -11.87 10.98 17.05
C ASP A 63 -10.59 11.14 16.18
N ILE A 64 -9.48 11.50 16.82
CA ILE A 64 -8.20 11.72 16.11
C ILE A 64 -7.79 10.49 15.30
N ARG A 65 -8.14 9.28 15.75
CA ARG A 65 -7.81 8.03 15.03
C ARG A 65 -8.60 7.89 13.74
N GLN A 66 -9.90 8.21 13.75
CA GLN A 66 -10.73 8.21 12.55
C GLN A 66 -10.24 9.25 11.55
N ALA A 67 -9.88 10.46 12.00
CA ALA A 67 -9.29 11.48 11.13
C ALA A 67 -7.97 11.02 10.51
N LEU A 68 -7.07 10.43 11.29
CA LEU A 68 -5.81 9.87 10.79
C LEU A 68 -6.02 8.68 9.84
N PHE A 69 -7.05 7.87 10.08
CA PHE A 69 -7.42 6.78 9.18
C PHE A 69 -7.97 7.30 7.84
N ALA A 70 -8.88 8.26 7.87
CA ALA A 70 -9.42 8.89 6.67
C ALA A 70 -8.30 9.53 5.82
N LYS A 71 -7.29 10.16 6.44
CA LYS A 71 -6.10 10.67 5.74
C LYS A 71 -5.28 9.59 5.05
N ARG A 72 -5.14 8.41 5.68
CA ARG A 72 -4.44 7.26 5.07
C ARG A 72 -5.23 6.72 3.88
N VAL A 73 -6.55 6.58 4.00
CA VAL A 73 -7.44 6.21 2.89
C VAL A 73 -7.32 7.22 1.75
N PHE A 74 -7.35 8.52 2.06
CA PHE A 74 -7.22 9.59 1.07
C PHE A 74 -5.88 9.52 0.33
N ALA A 75 -4.75 9.43 1.06
CA ALA A 75 -3.41 9.34 0.46
C ALA A 75 -3.25 8.09 -0.42
N PHE A 76 -3.85 6.97 -0.02
CA PHE A 76 -3.91 5.77 -0.84
C PHE A 76 -4.71 6.00 -2.14
N LEU A 77 -5.92 6.56 -2.04
CA LEU A 77 -6.78 6.82 -3.20
C LEU A 77 -6.17 7.86 -4.15
N PHE A 78 -5.45 8.84 -3.61
CA PHE A 78 -4.73 9.85 -4.38
C PHE A 78 -3.76 9.24 -5.39
N GLU A 79 -3.02 8.20 -5.00
CA GLU A 79 -2.11 7.49 -5.90
C GLU A 79 -2.84 6.66 -6.97
N LEU A 80 -4.10 6.29 -6.73
CA LEU A 80 -4.94 5.61 -7.72
C LEU A 80 -5.59 6.57 -8.72
N SER A 81 -5.61 7.88 -8.45
CA SER A 81 -6.27 8.89 -9.29
C SER A 81 -5.72 8.95 -10.72
N GLU A 82 -4.47 8.54 -10.92
CA GLU A 82 -3.79 8.48 -12.22
C GLU A 82 -4.18 7.24 -13.05
N THR A 83 -4.83 6.24 -12.44
CA THR A 83 -5.34 5.08 -13.18
C THR A 83 -6.64 5.44 -13.92
N SER A 84 -6.99 4.70 -14.98
CA SER A 84 -8.28 4.90 -15.64
C SER A 84 -9.42 4.19 -14.89
N THR A 85 -10.62 4.76 -14.94
CA THR A 85 -11.84 4.16 -14.38
C THR A 85 -12.07 2.72 -14.87
N LYS A 86 -11.84 2.47 -16.16
CA LYS A 86 -11.96 1.12 -16.75
C LYS A 86 -10.99 0.13 -16.13
N GLN A 87 -9.75 0.53 -15.87
CA GLN A 87 -8.76 -0.34 -15.21
C GLN A 87 -9.18 -0.65 -13.76
N ARG A 88 -9.64 0.35 -13.00
CA ARG A 88 -10.11 0.15 -11.62
C ARG A 88 -11.31 -0.78 -11.55
N GLN A 89 -12.31 -0.59 -12.40
CA GLN A 89 -13.49 -1.46 -12.45
C GLN A 89 -13.13 -2.90 -12.85
N ALA A 90 -12.22 -3.08 -13.82
CA ALA A 90 -11.73 -4.40 -14.19
C ALA A 90 -10.96 -5.08 -13.04
N PHE A 91 -10.18 -4.30 -12.30
CA PHE A 91 -9.43 -4.78 -11.13
C PHE A 91 -10.37 -5.27 -10.02
N VAL A 92 -11.38 -4.48 -9.66
CA VAL A 92 -12.43 -4.86 -8.68
C VAL A 92 -13.14 -6.14 -9.16
N THR A 93 -13.67 -6.13 -10.39
CA THR A 93 -14.39 -7.28 -10.97
C THR A 93 -13.57 -8.58 -10.95
N LYS A 94 -12.27 -8.49 -11.25
CA LYS A 94 -11.37 -9.65 -11.23
C LYS A 94 -11.24 -10.26 -9.83
N TYR A 95 -11.26 -9.43 -8.79
CA TYR A 95 -11.12 -9.87 -7.39
C TYR A 95 -12.42 -10.42 -6.80
N THR A 96 -13.56 -9.84 -7.19
CA THR A 96 -14.88 -10.27 -6.70
C THR A 96 -15.34 -11.60 -7.34
N ASN A 97 -14.91 -11.89 -8.59
CA ASN A 97 -15.36 -13.07 -9.36
C ASN A 97 -14.49 -14.34 -9.20
N ASP A 98 -13.33 -14.26 -8.55
CA ASP A 98 -12.51 -15.43 -8.25
C ASP A 98 -13.28 -16.31 -7.24
N LYS A 99 -13.38 -17.63 -7.48
CA LYS A 99 -14.38 -18.57 -6.86
C LYS A 99 -14.38 -18.71 -5.33
N GLY A 100 -13.65 -17.88 -4.60
CA GLY A 100 -13.89 -17.55 -3.20
C GLY A 100 -13.80 -16.04 -3.09
N ARG A 101 -14.93 -15.38 -2.82
CA ARG A 101 -15.07 -13.91 -2.74
C ARG A 101 -13.91 -13.35 -1.89
N LYS A 102 -12.84 -12.88 -2.53
CA LYS A 102 -11.74 -12.24 -1.82
C LYS A 102 -12.25 -10.86 -1.49
N ARG A 103 -12.39 -10.59 -0.20
CA ARG A 103 -12.83 -9.30 0.31
C ARG A 103 -11.73 -8.26 0.12
N LEU A 104 -11.63 -7.78 -1.12
CA LEU A 104 -10.58 -6.87 -1.57
C LEU A 104 -10.65 -5.58 -0.78
N GLY A 105 -11.86 -5.03 -0.63
CA GLY A 105 -12.13 -3.85 0.16
C GLY A 105 -11.68 -4.03 1.62
N GLU A 106 -12.10 -5.11 2.28
CA GLU A 106 -11.67 -5.41 3.66
C GLU A 106 -10.16 -5.58 3.77
N THR A 107 -9.52 -6.22 2.78
CA THR A 107 -8.06 -6.41 2.77
C THR A 107 -7.34 -5.06 2.70
N ILE A 108 -7.79 -4.17 1.80
CA ILE A 108 -7.20 -2.83 1.67
C ILE A 108 -7.45 -2.02 2.94
N ILE A 109 -8.67 -2.05 3.48
CA ILE A 109 -9.04 -1.33 4.70
C ILE A 109 -8.22 -1.80 5.89
N SER A 110 -8.05 -3.12 6.07
CA SER A 110 -7.22 -3.68 7.14
C SER A 110 -5.75 -3.27 7.02
N LEU A 111 -5.20 -3.23 5.79
CA LEU A 111 -3.84 -2.75 5.55
C LEU A 111 -3.69 -1.26 5.89
N LEU A 112 -4.66 -0.43 5.50
CA LEU A 112 -4.63 1.01 5.77
C LEU A 112 -4.87 1.34 7.25
N GLU A 113 -5.66 0.53 7.96
CA GLU A 113 -5.91 0.68 9.39
C GLU A 113 -4.64 0.42 10.19
N ARG A 114 -3.85 -0.58 9.76
CA ARG A 114 -2.58 -0.96 10.38
C ARG A 114 -1.41 -0.06 9.98
N ALA A 115 -1.48 0.58 8.81
CA ALA A 115 -0.42 1.47 8.33
C ALA A 115 -0.15 2.62 9.33
N GLU A 116 1.04 2.63 9.92
CA GLU A 116 1.42 3.59 10.98
C GLU A 116 1.50 5.04 10.51
N SER A 117 1.62 5.29 9.20
CA SER A 117 1.79 6.63 8.64
C SER A 117 1.04 6.81 7.32
N ILE A 118 0.79 8.08 6.99
CA ILE A 118 0.22 8.49 5.70
C ILE A 118 1.16 8.08 4.55
N GLU A 119 2.47 8.16 4.75
CA GLU A 119 3.45 7.79 3.74
C GLU A 119 3.41 6.28 3.43
N LYS A 120 3.25 5.40 4.44
CA LYS A 120 3.03 3.98 4.20
C LYS A 120 1.76 3.74 3.36
N ALA A 121 0.67 4.42 3.67
CA ALA A 121 -0.57 4.34 2.89
C ALA A 121 -0.38 4.80 1.44
N ARG A 122 0.40 5.87 1.23
CA ARG A 122 0.81 6.34 -0.10
C ARG A 122 1.57 5.27 -0.88
N ARG A 123 2.57 4.64 -0.27
CA ARG A 123 3.33 3.53 -0.92
C ARG A 123 2.42 2.36 -1.28
N MET A 124 1.45 2.01 -0.43
CA MET A 124 0.44 0.99 -0.76
C MET A 124 -0.45 1.39 -1.94
N GLY A 125 -0.79 2.68 -2.04
CA GLY A 125 -1.53 3.25 -3.17
C GLY A 125 -0.76 3.09 -4.48
N ILE A 126 0.54 3.44 -4.51
CA ILE A 126 1.41 3.24 -5.69
C ILE A 126 1.48 1.77 -6.09
N ILE A 127 1.64 0.85 -5.12
CA ILE A 127 1.71 -0.59 -5.36
C ILE A 127 0.38 -1.11 -5.94
N THR A 128 -0.74 -0.62 -5.44
CA THR A 128 -2.06 -1.00 -5.92
C THR A 128 -2.35 -0.42 -7.30
N ALA A 129 -1.93 0.82 -7.58
CA ALA A 129 -2.02 1.42 -8.91
C ALA A 129 -1.27 0.58 -9.94
N ALA A 130 -0.05 0.12 -9.63
CA ALA A 130 0.70 -0.77 -10.50
C ALA A 130 -0.02 -2.12 -10.74
N ALA A 131 -0.79 -2.61 -9.77
CA ALA A 131 -1.61 -3.81 -9.94
C ALA A 131 -2.84 -3.57 -10.83
N ILE A 132 -3.51 -2.43 -10.65
CA ILE A 132 -4.63 -1.97 -11.48
C ILE A 132 -4.20 -1.80 -12.94
N GLU A 133 -2.99 -1.26 -13.16
CA GLU A 133 -2.39 -1.06 -14.48
C GLU A 133 -1.90 -2.37 -15.13
N GLY A 134 -1.88 -3.48 -14.38
CA GLY A 134 -1.41 -4.78 -14.86
C GLY A 134 0.12 -4.96 -14.85
N PHE A 135 0.87 -3.99 -14.32
CA PHE A 135 2.33 -4.06 -14.20
C PHE A 135 2.79 -5.03 -13.10
N LEU A 136 1.96 -5.22 -12.08
CA LEU A 136 2.24 -6.09 -10.94
C LEU A 136 1.10 -7.09 -10.73
N PRO A 137 1.37 -8.41 -10.69
CA PRO A 137 0.36 -9.39 -10.31
C PRO A 137 -0.21 -9.06 -8.93
N THR A 138 -1.53 -9.15 -8.78
CA THR A 138 -2.17 -8.60 -7.59
C THR A 138 -1.83 -9.34 -6.30
N ASP A 139 -1.58 -10.66 -6.36
CA ASP A 139 -1.07 -11.44 -5.23
C ASP A 139 0.29 -10.89 -4.73
N LYS A 140 1.16 -10.49 -5.66
CA LYS A 140 2.43 -9.83 -5.33
C LYS A 140 2.20 -8.42 -4.79
N ALA A 141 1.21 -7.69 -5.30
CA ALA A 141 0.83 -6.36 -4.81
C ALA A 141 0.35 -6.39 -3.35
N VAL A 142 -0.59 -7.29 -3.03
CA VAL A 142 -1.08 -7.47 -1.66
C VAL A 142 0.07 -7.86 -0.72
N ARG A 143 0.94 -8.78 -1.16
CA ARG A 143 2.11 -9.17 -0.37
C ARG A 143 3.09 -8.02 -0.16
N LEU A 144 3.33 -7.18 -1.16
CA LEU A 144 4.14 -5.98 -1.04
C LEU A 144 3.53 -4.96 -0.07
N CYS A 145 2.22 -4.70 -0.14
CA CYS A 145 1.54 -3.84 0.83
C CYS A 145 1.72 -4.34 2.26
N ALA A 146 1.57 -5.66 2.49
CA ALA A 146 1.81 -6.26 3.80
C ALA A 146 3.29 -6.19 4.24
N MET A 147 4.25 -6.16 3.31
CA MET A 147 5.67 -5.94 3.62
C MET A 147 5.96 -4.49 3.98
N VAL A 148 5.38 -3.52 3.26
CA VAL A 148 5.50 -2.07 3.54
C VAL A 148 4.93 -1.74 4.91
N ASP A 149 3.77 -2.28 5.22
CA ASP A 149 3.10 -2.14 6.51
C ASP A 149 4.03 -2.53 7.69
N ARG A 150 4.70 -3.69 7.58
CA ARG A 150 5.60 -4.23 8.61
C ARG A 150 6.99 -3.58 8.65
N ALA A 151 7.38 -2.87 7.60
CA ALA A 151 8.71 -2.25 7.53
C ALA A 151 8.74 -0.95 8.35
N TYR A 152 9.86 -0.67 9.00
CA TYR A 152 10.13 0.69 9.47
C TYR A 152 10.35 1.60 8.26
N LEU A 153 9.69 2.76 8.21
CA LEU A 153 9.61 3.57 6.99
C LEU A 153 11.00 4.10 6.60
N GLU A 154 11.76 4.56 7.58
CA GLU A 154 13.09 5.13 7.45
C GLU A 154 14.12 4.08 7.00
N ASP A 155 13.90 2.81 7.34
CA ASP A 155 14.69 1.70 6.81
C ASP A 155 14.29 1.41 5.36
N LEU A 156 12.99 1.43 5.05
CA LEU A 156 12.49 1.21 3.69
C LEU A 156 13.02 2.25 2.70
N ASP A 157 13.18 3.51 3.12
CA ASP A 157 13.79 4.57 2.30
C ASP A 157 15.30 4.32 2.03
N LYS A 158 15.98 3.49 2.81
CA LYS A 158 17.37 3.08 2.58
C LYS A 158 17.49 1.90 1.62
N LEU A 159 16.39 1.29 1.20
CA LEU A 159 16.38 0.14 0.29
C LEU A 159 17.16 0.37 -1.03
N PRO A 160 17.12 1.56 -1.68
CA PRO A 160 17.93 1.83 -2.88
C PRO A 160 19.45 1.64 -2.68
N THR A 161 19.95 1.79 -1.45
CA THR A 161 21.38 1.56 -1.15
C THR A 161 21.82 0.11 -1.34
N PHE A 162 20.87 -0.83 -1.46
CA PHE A 162 21.11 -2.25 -1.73
C PHE A 162 20.97 -2.64 -3.20
N LEU A 163 20.83 -1.67 -4.13
CA LEU A 163 20.91 -1.91 -5.58
C LEU A 163 22.22 -2.60 -5.97
N ARG A 164 23.29 -2.34 -5.21
CA ARG A 164 24.54 -3.11 -5.26
C ARG A 164 24.65 -3.94 -3.98
N PRO A 165 25.00 -5.24 -4.06
CA PRO A 165 25.16 -6.06 -2.87
C PRO A 165 26.21 -5.45 -1.92
N LYS A 166 25.89 -5.34 -0.63
CA LYS A 166 26.79 -4.75 0.37
C LYS A 166 26.96 -5.66 1.58
N THR A 167 28.19 -5.69 2.11
CA THR A 167 28.47 -6.27 3.43
C THR A 167 28.16 -5.21 4.48
N THR A 168 27.32 -5.54 5.45
CA THR A 168 26.99 -4.65 6.56
C THR A 168 26.45 -5.47 7.74
N THR A 169 26.58 -4.94 8.95
CA THR A 169 25.97 -5.46 10.17
C THR A 169 24.94 -4.48 10.72
N SER A 170 24.41 -3.58 9.87
CA SER A 170 23.42 -2.61 10.32
C SER A 170 22.10 -3.29 10.66
N THR A 171 21.49 -2.86 11.76
CA THR A 171 20.16 -3.31 12.19
C THR A 171 19.11 -3.07 11.11
N GLU A 172 19.26 -1.99 10.34
CA GLU A 172 18.41 -1.63 9.19
C GLU A 172 18.39 -2.75 8.13
N ALA A 173 19.55 -3.33 7.82
CA ALA A 173 19.66 -4.42 6.85
C ALA A 173 18.99 -5.70 7.37
N GLU A 174 19.11 -5.97 8.67
CA GLU A 174 18.45 -7.09 9.33
C GLU A 174 16.93 -6.91 9.36
N SER A 175 16.44 -5.72 9.71
CA SER A 175 15.02 -5.35 9.68
C SER A 175 14.42 -5.52 8.28
N LEU A 176 15.08 -4.98 7.25
CA LEU A 176 14.65 -5.11 5.86
C LEU A 176 14.68 -6.55 5.34
N LYS A 177 15.64 -7.36 5.80
CA LYS A 177 15.68 -8.80 5.53
C LYS A 177 14.52 -9.52 6.21
N ALA A 178 14.25 -9.22 7.48
CA ALA A 178 13.21 -9.87 8.28
C ALA A 178 11.81 -9.68 7.67
N VAL A 179 11.52 -8.49 7.12
CA VAL A 179 10.26 -8.23 6.41
C VAL A 179 10.25 -8.75 4.96
N GLY A 180 11.41 -9.16 4.42
CA GLY A 180 11.56 -9.84 3.14
C GLY A 180 12.02 -8.98 1.95
N PHE A 181 12.42 -7.72 2.17
CA PHE A 181 12.95 -6.85 1.10
C PHE A 181 14.40 -7.19 0.72
N LEU A 182 15.16 -7.78 1.65
CA LEU A 182 16.52 -8.23 1.42
C LEU A 182 16.65 -9.74 1.55
N THR A 183 17.68 -10.29 0.92
CA THR A 183 18.19 -11.64 1.15
C THR A 183 19.70 -11.58 1.38
N THR A 184 20.27 -12.66 1.88
CA THR A 184 21.71 -12.78 2.14
C THR A 184 22.32 -13.83 1.24
N GLN A 185 23.50 -13.55 0.72
CA GLN A 185 24.33 -14.50 -0.02
C GLN A 185 25.68 -14.61 0.69
N GLY A 186 26.13 -15.84 0.94
CA GLY A 186 27.48 -16.09 1.44
C GLY A 186 28.51 -15.72 0.38
N TYR A 187 29.55 -15.00 0.79
CA TYR A 187 30.67 -14.63 -0.07
C TYR A 187 31.97 -15.10 0.57
N ASN A 188 32.71 -15.93 -0.16
CA ASN A 188 34.05 -16.34 0.23
C ASN A 188 35.04 -15.32 -0.32
N THR A 189 35.78 -14.65 0.56
CA THR A 189 37.00 -13.93 0.16
C THR A 189 38.11 -14.96 0.02
N GLU A 190 38.48 -15.32 -1.20
CA GLU A 190 39.72 -16.05 -1.46
C GLU A 190 40.91 -15.11 -1.19
N GLY A 191 41.68 -15.40 -0.14
CA GLY A 191 42.84 -14.60 0.23
C GLY A 191 43.86 -15.41 1.02
N THR A 192 44.90 -15.89 0.31
CA THR A 192 46.25 -16.28 0.76
C THR A 192 46.39 -17.14 2.02
N ARG A 193 46.70 -18.43 1.80
CA ARG A 193 47.48 -19.35 2.67
C ARG A 193 47.43 -19.06 4.18
N ASP A 194 46.24 -18.92 4.75
CA ASP A 194 46.04 -19.13 6.18
C ASP A 194 44.58 -19.50 6.44
N TYR A 195 44.37 -20.51 7.27
CA TYR A 195 43.06 -21.12 7.48
C TYR A 195 42.14 -20.18 8.27
N SER A 196 41.36 -19.36 7.57
CA SER A 196 39.98 -19.02 7.98
C SER A 196 39.20 -18.43 6.81
N THR A 197 38.35 -19.23 6.18
CA THR A 197 37.31 -18.68 5.30
C THR A 197 36.33 -17.91 6.16
N ILE A 198 36.54 -16.59 6.33
CA ILE A 198 35.52 -15.72 6.92
C ILE A 198 34.40 -15.60 5.89
N SER A 199 33.37 -16.44 6.03
CA SER A 199 32.14 -16.33 5.25
C SER A 199 31.47 -15.00 5.60
N GLN A 200 31.70 -13.96 4.79
CA GLN A 200 31.02 -12.69 4.96
C GLN A 200 29.64 -12.78 4.29
N LEU A 201 28.60 -12.39 5.03
CA LEU A 201 27.25 -12.29 4.48
C LEU A 201 27.09 -10.96 3.74
N ARG A 202 26.72 -11.03 2.46
CA ARG A 202 26.33 -9.85 1.68
C ARG A 202 24.81 -9.77 1.61
N TYR A 203 24.29 -8.58 1.87
CA TYR A 203 22.87 -8.28 1.68
C TYR A 203 22.63 -7.81 0.25
N LEU A 204 21.55 -8.30 -0.35
CA LEU A 204 21.09 -7.92 -1.68
C LEU A 204 19.56 -7.86 -1.71
N LEU A 205 19.01 -7.14 -2.69
CA LEU A 205 17.56 -7.08 -2.89
C LEU A 205 16.98 -8.47 -3.17
N SER A 206 15.93 -8.82 -2.44
CA SER A 206 15.08 -9.97 -2.76
C SER A 206 14.29 -9.71 -4.06
N GLU A 207 13.53 -10.70 -4.53
CA GLU A 207 12.58 -10.49 -5.63
C GLU A 207 11.60 -9.34 -5.31
N TYR A 208 11.04 -9.34 -4.09
CA TYR A 208 10.13 -8.29 -3.63
C TYR A 208 10.82 -6.94 -3.43
N GLY A 209 12.08 -6.91 -2.96
CA GLY A 209 12.89 -5.70 -2.92
C GLY A 209 13.05 -5.05 -4.29
N LYS A 210 13.36 -5.85 -5.31
CA LYS A 210 13.46 -5.38 -6.71
C LYS A 210 12.11 -4.89 -7.24
N LEU A 211 11.04 -5.65 -7.02
CA LEU A 211 9.69 -5.28 -7.45
C LEU A 211 9.24 -3.96 -6.82
N TYR A 212 9.45 -3.80 -5.50
CA TYR A 212 9.10 -2.58 -4.79
C TYR A 212 9.81 -1.36 -5.37
N LEU A 213 11.15 -1.43 -5.56
CA LEU A 213 11.90 -0.33 -6.18
C LEU A 213 11.45 -0.05 -7.61
N LYS A 214 11.17 -1.09 -8.41
CA LYS A 214 10.68 -0.93 -9.78
C LYS A 214 9.35 -0.18 -9.82
N VAL A 215 8.45 -0.45 -8.87
CA VAL A 215 7.13 0.17 -8.78
C VAL A 215 7.18 1.59 -8.20
N THR A 216 8.00 1.82 -7.18
CA THR A 216 8.01 3.09 -6.43
C THR A 216 9.05 4.11 -6.92
N HIS A 217 10.08 3.66 -7.64
CA HIS A 217 11.17 4.51 -8.15
C HIS A 217 11.39 4.36 -9.66
N GLY A 218 10.74 3.39 -10.30
CA GLY A 218 10.81 3.19 -11.74
C GLY A 218 9.78 4.04 -12.49
N ASP A 219 10.17 4.51 -13.67
CA ASP A 219 9.27 5.18 -14.60
C ASP A 219 8.29 4.14 -15.20
N ARG A 220 7.03 4.17 -14.74
CA ARG A 220 5.97 3.25 -15.17
C ARG A 220 5.63 3.39 -16.67
N SER A 221 6.08 4.47 -17.33
CA SER A 221 5.80 4.74 -18.75
C SER A 221 6.65 3.93 -19.74
N LYS A 222 7.77 3.33 -19.31
CA LYS A 222 8.76 2.70 -20.21
C LYS A 222 8.63 1.18 -20.42
N SER A 223 7.50 0.58 -20.02
CA SER A 223 7.28 -0.87 -20.13
C SER A 223 6.18 -1.28 -21.11
N ARG A 224 5.89 -0.45 -22.11
CA ARG A 224 5.00 -0.76 -23.24
C ARG A 224 5.80 -0.91 -24.53
#